data_AF-A0A9W6Z627-F1
#
_entry.id   AF-A0A9W6Z627-F1
#
_cell.length_a   1.000
_cell.length_b   1.000
_cell.length_c   1.000
_cell.angle_alpha   90.00
_cell.angle_beta   90.00
_cell.angle_gamma   90.00
#
_symmetry.space_group_name_H-M   'P 1'
#
loop_
_entity.id
_entity.type
_entity.pdbx_description
1 polymer ?
#
loop_
_entity_poly.entity_id
_entity_poly.type
_entity_poly.pdbx_seq_one_letter_code
_entity_poly.pdbx_strand_id
1 'polypeptide(L)'
;MRASLAAFAKYTPLIKFVGGPHPIPKHIPGPPQPHPCAPGSLLPSKASASSLSSASAAAVPFESRNILSKRFRYVPLEEVEIENVTSGGAEVVF
;
A
#
# COMPACT_ATOMS: atom_id res chain seq x y z
N MET A 1 -5.79 -0.68 -18.84
CA MET A 1 -6.74 0.46 -18.84
C MET A 1 -5.94 1.74 -19.08
N ARG A 2 -6.28 2.52 -20.11
CA ARG A 2 -5.58 3.77 -20.46
C ARG A 2 -6.52 4.92 -20.10
N ALA A 3 -6.22 5.65 -19.03
CA ALA A 3 -7.05 6.77 -18.59
C ALA A 3 -7.07 7.88 -19.65
N SER A 4 -8.25 8.47 -19.88
CA SER A 4 -8.43 9.52 -20.88
C SER A 4 -7.93 10.87 -20.38
N LEU A 5 -7.44 11.71 -21.31
CA LEU A 5 -6.94 13.07 -21.04
C LEU A 5 -7.95 13.95 -20.27
N ALA A 6 -9.24 13.71 -20.45
CA ALA A 6 -10.31 14.43 -19.76
C ALA A 6 -10.31 14.24 -18.23
N ALA A 7 -9.84 13.09 -17.73
CA ALA A 7 -9.77 12.81 -16.29
C ALA A 7 -8.72 13.69 -15.58
N PHE A 8 -7.70 14.16 -16.31
CA PHE A 8 -6.62 14.99 -15.77
C PHE A 8 -6.94 16.49 -15.76
N ALA A 9 -8.06 16.93 -16.35
CA ALA A 9 -8.40 18.35 -16.45
C ALA A 9 -8.77 19.01 -15.09
N LYS A 10 -9.09 18.21 -14.06
CA LYS A 10 -9.46 18.71 -12.72
C LYS A 10 -8.26 18.99 -11.80
N TYR A 11 -7.07 18.50 -12.14
CA TYR A 11 -5.89 18.59 -11.28
C TYR A 11 -4.70 19.13 -12.05
N THR A 12 -4.14 20.25 -11.60
CA THR A 12 -2.87 20.77 -12.14
C THR A 12 -1.72 19.95 -11.57
N PRO A 13 -0.94 19.22 -12.41
CA PRO A 13 0.15 18.40 -11.91
C PRO A 13 1.28 19.29 -11.36
N LEU A 14 1.65 19.09 -10.09
CA LEU A 14 2.72 19.82 -9.42
C LEU A 14 4.12 19.42 -9.91
N ILE A 15 4.24 18.25 -10.55
CA ILE A 15 5.49 17.75 -11.12
C ILE A 15 5.30 17.39 -12.59
N LYS A 16 6.33 17.70 -13.39
CA LYS A 16 6.42 17.27 -14.79
C LYS A 16 7.27 16.00 -14.84
N PHE A 17 6.70 14.89 -15.30
CA PHE A 17 7.50 13.72 -15.64
C PHE A 17 8.28 14.07 -16.92
N VAL A 18 9.56 14.39 -16.75
CA VAL A 18 10.49 14.58 -17.86
C VAL A 18 11.10 13.24 -18.23
N GLY A 19 11.17 12.97 -19.54
CA GLY A 19 11.57 11.67 -20.07
C GLY A 19 10.37 10.82 -20.46
N GLY A 20 10.50 10.12 -21.59
CA GLY A 20 9.54 9.10 -21.99
C GLY A 20 9.59 7.89 -21.05
N PRO A 21 8.82 6.83 -21.33
CA PRO A 21 8.89 5.58 -20.57
C PRO A 21 10.35 5.13 -20.41
N HIS A 22 10.78 4.91 -19.17
CA HIS A 22 12.14 4.41 -18.92
C HIS A 22 12.34 3.09 -19.68
N PRO A 23 13.46 2.90 -20.38
CA PRO A 23 13.70 1.68 -21.13
C PRO A 23 13.77 0.52 -20.15
N ILE A 24 12.80 -0.41 -20.26
CA ILE A 24 12.84 -1.64 -19.49
C ILE A 24 13.98 -2.48 -20.06
N PRO A 25 15.01 -2.83 -19.28
CA PRO A 25 16.09 -3.67 -19.76
C PRO A 25 15.52 -5.02 -20.19
N LYS A 26 15.70 -5.36 -21.48
CA LYS A 26 15.20 -6.61 -22.08
C LYS A 26 15.84 -7.86 -21.46
N HIS A 27 17.04 -7.70 -20.91
CA HIS A 27 17.82 -8.76 -20.30
C HIS A 27 18.24 -8.34 -18.90
N ILE A 28 17.31 -8.45 -17.95
CA ILE A 28 17.69 -8.55 -16.55
C ILE A 28 18.40 -9.91 -16.41
N PRO A 29 19.66 -9.96 -15.95
CA PRO A 29 20.40 -11.21 -15.87
C PRO A 29 19.72 -12.15 -14.87
N GLY A 30 18.98 -13.11 -15.39
CA GLY A 30 18.48 -14.27 -14.67
C GLY A 30 16.97 -14.26 -14.38
N PRO A 31 16.36 -15.46 -14.28
CA PRO A 31 15.03 -15.59 -13.68
C PRO A 31 15.04 -15.01 -12.26
N PRO A 32 13.90 -14.53 -11.73
CA PRO A 32 13.83 -13.93 -10.39
C PRO A 32 14.50 -14.86 -9.38
N GLN A 33 15.64 -14.44 -8.84
CA GLN A 33 16.35 -15.24 -7.84
C GLN A 33 15.74 -14.97 -6.47
N PRO A 34 15.70 -15.98 -5.59
CA PRO A 34 15.34 -15.75 -4.21
C PRO A 34 16.37 -14.83 -3.56
N HIS A 35 15.90 -13.91 -2.73
CA HIS A 35 16.78 -13.02 -1.97
C HIS A 35 17.67 -13.87 -1.03
N PRO A 36 18.95 -13.53 -0.82
CA PRO A 36 19.84 -14.28 0.06
C PRO A 36 19.32 -14.40 1.51
N CYS A 37 18.50 -13.44 1.96
CA CYS A 37 17.87 -13.46 3.28
C CYS A 37 16.46 -14.07 3.28
N ALA A 38 15.99 -14.65 2.18
CA ALA A 38 14.69 -15.32 2.16
C ALA A 38 14.77 -16.65 2.94
N PRO A 39 13.89 -16.89 3.92
CA PRO A 39 13.85 -18.17 4.62
C PRO A 39 13.58 -19.29 3.60
N GLY A 40 14.48 -20.27 3.53
CA GLY A 40 14.35 -21.40 2.60
C GLY A 40 14.55 -21.05 1.12
N SER A 41 15.12 -19.89 0.78
CA SER A 41 15.43 -19.52 -0.62
C SER A 41 14.20 -19.60 -1.55
N LEU A 42 13.03 -19.20 -1.04
CA LEU A 42 11.75 -19.32 -1.74
C LEU A 42 11.52 -18.13 -2.70
N LEU A 43 11.02 -18.42 -3.91
CA LEU A 43 10.51 -17.40 -4.83
C LEU A 43 8.99 -17.23 -4.64
N PRO A 44 8.43 -16.01 -4.73
CA PRO A 44 7.00 -15.78 -4.58
C PRO A 44 6.11 -16.58 -5.56
N SER A 45 6.59 -16.81 -6.79
CA SER A 45 5.82 -17.52 -7.82
C SER A 45 5.92 -19.05 -7.73
N LYS A 46 6.90 -19.60 -7.02
CA LYS A 46 7.08 -21.06 -6.81
C LYS A 46 6.64 -21.50 -5.42
N ALA A 47 6.25 -20.56 -4.56
CA ALA A 47 5.36 -20.86 -3.48
C ALA A 47 4.03 -21.33 -4.10
N SER A 48 3.92 -22.63 -4.36
CA SER A 48 2.68 -23.32 -3.99
C SER A 48 2.29 -22.75 -2.62
N ALA A 49 1.01 -22.49 -2.39
CA ALA A 49 0.53 -22.12 -1.07
C ALA A 49 0.79 -23.30 -0.11
N SER A 50 2.05 -23.57 0.21
CA SER A 50 2.47 -24.19 1.43
C SER A 50 1.91 -23.24 2.45
N SER A 51 0.76 -23.62 3.00
CA SER A 51 0.22 -23.06 4.23
C SER A 51 1.43 -22.79 5.08
N LEU A 52 1.81 -21.51 5.22
CA LEU A 52 2.87 -21.08 6.13
C LEU A 52 2.52 -21.81 7.39
N SER A 53 3.30 -22.85 7.72
CA SER A 53 2.93 -23.88 8.68
C SER A 53 2.60 -23.13 9.94
N SER A 54 1.28 -22.94 10.18
CA SER A 54 0.72 -21.79 10.89
C SER A 54 1.77 -21.30 11.84
N ALA A 55 2.57 -20.31 11.40
CA ALA A 55 3.54 -19.74 12.31
C ALA A 55 2.58 -19.14 13.29
N SER A 56 2.37 -19.85 14.40
CA SER A 56 1.43 -19.49 15.42
C SER A 56 2.01 -18.18 15.88
N ALA A 57 1.57 -17.10 15.24
CA ALA A 57 1.99 -15.75 15.52
C ALA A 57 1.53 -15.65 16.95
N ALA A 58 2.48 -15.90 17.86
CA ALA A 58 2.18 -16.35 19.21
C ALA A 58 1.15 -15.37 19.72
N ALA A 59 -0.07 -15.85 19.96
CA ALA A 59 -1.28 -15.02 19.97
C ALA A 59 -0.96 -13.74 20.73
N VAL A 60 -0.65 -12.68 19.99
CA VAL A 60 -0.13 -11.48 20.62
C VAL A 60 -1.34 -10.94 21.37
N PRO A 61 -1.24 -10.77 22.70
CA PRO A 61 -2.37 -10.28 23.45
C PRO A 61 -2.83 -8.98 22.80
N PHE A 62 -4.14 -8.86 22.59
CA PHE A 62 -4.71 -7.64 22.06
C PHE A 62 -4.38 -6.52 23.04
N GLU A 63 -3.51 -5.60 22.63
CA GLU A 63 -3.10 -4.48 23.43
C GLU A 63 -3.71 -3.20 22.85
N SER A 64 -4.35 -2.41 23.71
CA SER A 64 -4.99 -1.18 23.26
C SER A 64 -3.92 -0.15 22.92
N ARG A 65 -4.01 0.48 21.74
CA ARG A 65 -3.10 1.58 21.36
C ARG A 65 -3.13 2.74 22.35
N ASN A 66 -4.17 2.85 23.17
CA ASN A 66 -4.30 3.86 24.23
C ASN A 66 -3.24 3.73 25.33
N ILE A 67 -2.70 2.52 25.55
CA ILE A 67 -1.64 2.31 26.55
C ILE A 67 -0.24 2.69 26.03
N LEU A 68 -0.08 2.88 24.71
CA LEU A 68 1.18 3.26 24.09
C LEU A 68 1.46 4.76 24.27
N SER A 69 2.66 5.18 23.88
CA SER A 69 3.02 6.60 23.87
C SER A 69 2.10 7.40 22.94
N LYS A 70 1.97 8.71 23.19
CA LYS A 70 1.07 9.61 22.44
C LYS A 70 1.21 9.48 20.92
N ARG A 71 2.41 9.17 20.42
CA ARG A 71 2.71 9.01 19.00
C ARG A 71 2.01 7.83 18.32
N PHE A 72 1.56 6.83 19.09
CA PHE A 72 0.90 5.63 18.57
C PHE A 72 -0.61 5.58 18.82
N ARG A 73 -1.14 6.54 19.58
CA ARG A 73 -2.58 6.66 19.87
C ARG A 73 -3.31 7.22 18.65
N TYR A 74 -4.57 6.85 18.48
CA TYR A 74 -5.43 7.48 17.48
C TYR A 74 -5.79 8.89 17.92
N VAL A 75 -5.90 9.80 16.95
CA VAL A 75 -6.47 11.13 17.16
C VAL A 75 -8.00 11.00 17.05
N PRO A 76 -8.78 11.53 18.00
CA PRO A 76 -10.24 11.56 17.87
C PRO A 76 -10.59 12.43 16.66
N LEU A 77 -11.54 11.95 15.85
CA LEU A 77 -12.04 12.70 14.69
C LEU A 77 -12.98 13.81 15.17
N GLU A 78 -12.89 14.96 14.53
CA GLU A 78 -13.84 16.06 14.73
C GLU A 78 -15.19 15.74 14.06
N GLU A 79 -16.29 16.37 14.50
CA GLU A 79 -17.65 16.10 14.00
C GLU A 79 -17.74 16.19 12.47
N VAL A 80 -17.11 17.21 11.88
CA VAL A 80 -17.05 17.41 10.43
C VAL A 80 -16.28 16.29 9.72
N GLU A 81 -15.23 15.73 10.34
CA GLU A 81 -14.48 14.62 9.76
C GLU A 81 -15.30 13.33 9.80
N ILE A 82 -16.08 13.12 10.86
CA ILE A 82 -16.99 11.99 10.99
C ILE A 82 -18.07 12.06 9.91
N GLU A 83 -18.65 13.23 9.66
CA GLU A 83 -19.60 13.46 8.56
C GLU A 83 -18.97 13.16 7.20
N ASN A 84 -17.74 13.61 6.95
CA ASN A 84 -17.03 13.31 5.71
C ASN A 84 -16.76 11.81 5.52
N VAL A 85 -16.38 11.10 6.57
CA VAL A 85 -16.15 9.64 6.51
C VAL A 85 -17.46 8.90 6.24
N THR A 86 -18.55 9.30 6.90
CA THR A 86 -19.87 8.65 6.75
C THR A 86 -20.53 8.97 5.41
N SER A 87 -20.42 10.22 4.94
CA SER A 87 -20.85 10.70 3.61
C SER A 87 -19.97 10.15 2.47
N GLY A 88 -18.83 9.53 2.80
CA GLY A 88 -17.88 8.96 1.83
C GLY A 88 -17.04 10.02 1.10
N GLY A 89 -17.00 11.25 1.61
CA GLY A 89 -16.19 12.36 1.09
C GLY A 89 -16.54 12.80 -0.34
N ALA A 90 -17.68 12.37 -0.86
CA ALA A 90 -18.13 12.66 -2.22
C ALA A 90 -19.18 13.77 -2.27
N GLU A 91 -19.59 14.30 -1.11
CA GLU A 91 -20.54 15.40 -1.03
C GLU A 91 -19.92 16.67 -1.60
N VAL A 92 -20.57 17.20 -2.64
CA VAL A 92 -20.14 18.43 -3.29
C VAL A 92 -20.71 19.60 -2.49
N VAL A 93 -19.86 20.24 -1.69
CA VAL A 93 -20.17 21.52 -1.08
C VAL A 93 -20.14 22.58 -2.19
N PHE A 94 -21.30 23.16 -2.51
CA PHE A 94 -21.45 24.27 -3.45
C PHE A 94 -21.28 25.62 -2.75
#